data_AF-A0A0N8GTA9-F1
#
_entry.id   AF-A0A0N8GTA9-F1
#
_cell.length_a   1.000
_cell.length_b   1.000
_cell.length_c   1.000
_cell.angle_alpha   90.00
_cell.angle_beta   90.00
_cell.angle_gamma   90.00
#
_symmetry.space_group_name_H-M   'P 1'
#
loop_
_entity.id
_entity.type
_entity.pdbx_description
1 polymer ?
#
loop_
_entity_poly.entity_id
_entity_poly.type
_entity_poly.pdbx_seq_one_letter_code
_entity_poly.pdbx_strand_id
1 'polypeptide(L)'
;MLAVSGGLADVSAQVDSGPTWGGRIAYFNTTAEDAPLNVVYYDADGNPYAQDGDSLPLVPPYGSGTFLVNSTLPESGGAAVLEAPSGVLAVYEQVATGDDVKYGQPLYSGMEAQEAGGLLFVPYFVYQYSELYYKTPITLSATLGVQNVTDAPVDVRVLENGVELAAATIPPQSSRHFDGEDLGLAAGTRTALVVEGPDSSILGAVVVEQESDGRRAFAYEAQGPARASQSLTMSRLTCSTLTRRLRSRYYVQASEDTTVDVLFYTNGGAKINPSKPLNFTGLAVSAGQSLEIDPCLDSRLVGKTGSVVVTSSGAALTGVGMVRDRYGVGTTFAAQVTPAPAPSYRYALPYVVWGKTSTLPRTYISMLNLGNAKANIEVRYYRADGSLGNKKNPTLRYKGVPLHAVRNTTPYSAYVLRSGAFAGAVEVISDQPLLVTARVQRAVTKVPGTTRVAEDYDAFYLP
;
A
#
# COMPACT_ATOMS: atom_id res chain seq x y z
N MET A 1 -14.16 -1.43 4.15
CA MET A 1 -14.46 -2.39 3.08
C MET A 1 -13.17 -2.90 2.49
N LEU A 2 -12.88 -4.18 2.59
CA LEU A 2 -11.64 -4.69 2.06
C LEU A 2 -11.73 -6.22 2.04
N ALA A 3 -10.83 -6.85 1.29
CA ALA A 3 -10.85 -8.29 1.05
C ALA A 3 -10.31 -9.06 2.26
N VAL A 4 -11.00 -10.13 2.69
CA VAL A 4 -10.59 -10.98 3.82
C VAL A 4 -10.69 -12.45 3.46
N SER A 5 -9.62 -13.05 2.94
CA SER A 5 -9.58 -14.47 2.60
C SER A 5 -9.65 -15.36 3.84
N GLY A 6 -10.78 -16.06 4.04
CA GLY A 6 -10.93 -17.12 5.03
C GLY A 6 -10.02 -18.34 4.82
N GLY A 7 -8.86 -18.30 5.45
CA GLY A 7 -7.96 -19.44 5.66
C GLY A 7 -6.56 -18.92 5.98
N LEU A 8 -6.37 -18.44 7.21
CA LEU A 8 -5.43 -17.37 7.59
C LEU A 8 -5.92 -16.05 6.98
N ALA A 9 -6.73 -15.33 7.77
CA ALA A 9 -7.49 -14.16 7.37
C ALA A 9 -6.58 -13.03 6.86
N ASP A 10 -7.07 -12.17 5.95
CA ASP A 10 -6.44 -10.91 5.56
C ASP A 10 -7.37 -9.76 5.97
N VAL A 11 -6.98 -8.82 6.83
CA VAL A 11 -7.82 -7.82 7.48
C VAL A 11 -7.51 -6.39 7.05
N SER A 12 -8.57 -5.62 6.90
CA SER A 12 -8.65 -4.92 5.64
C SER A 12 -9.73 -3.79 5.81
N ALA A 13 -9.39 -2.47 5.83
CA ALA A 13 -10.32 -1.32 5.97
C ALA A 13 -10.51 -0.39 4.72
N GLN A 14 -11.66 0.31 4.59
CA GLN A 14 -11.86 1.41 3.61
C GLN A 14 -12.12 2.73 4.30
N VAL A 15 -11.91 3.79 3.52
CA VAL A 15 -12.61 5.07 3.64
C VAL A 15 -13.47 5.24 2.40
N ASP A 16 -14.73 5.63 2.56
CA ASP A 16 -15.52 6.22 1.48
C ASP A 16 -15.71 7.71 1.75
N SER A 17 -15.39 8.53 0.77
CA SER A 17 -15.59 9.98 0.81
C SER A 17 -16.28 10.43 -0.47
N GLY A 18 -17.61 10.30 -0.48
CA GLY A 18 -18.51 10.97 -1.41
C GLY A 18 -18.98 10.16 -2.64
N PRO A 19 -20.12 10.54 -3.24
CA PRO A 19 -20.98 9.70 -4.09
C PRO A 19 -20.48 9.48 -5.55
N THR A 20 -19.16 9.38 -5.79
CA THR A 20 -18.59 9.23 -7.15
C THR A 20 -17.59 8.09 -7.32
N TRP A 21 -17.36 7.26 -6.30
CA TRP A 21 -16.39 6.18 -6.31
C TRP A 21 -17.09 4.82 -6.22
N GLY A 22 -16.76 3.92 -7.15
CA GLY A 22 -17.03 2.49 -7.05
C GLY A 22 -15.80 1.72 -6.58
N GLY A 23 -15.99 0.47 -6.17
CA GLY A 23 -14.90 -0.40 -5.77
C GLY A 23 -14.56 -1.44 -6.83
N ARG A 24 -13.29 -1.78 -6.96
CA ARG A 24 -12.83 -2.95 -7.72
C ARG A 24 -11.94 -3.82 -6.85
N ILE A 25 -12.22 -5.11 -6.83
CA ILE A 25 -11.35 -6.11 -6.21
C ILE A 25 -10.66 -6.87 -7.33
N ALA A 26 -9.32 -6.93 -7.26
CA ALA A 26 -8.50 -7.81 -8.06
C ALA A 26 -8.05 -8.99 -7.21
N TYR A 27 -8.14 -10.21 -7.74
CA TYR A 27 -7.82 -11.43 -7.00
C TYR A 27 -6.85 -12.33 -7.76
N PHE A 28 -6.12 -13.19 -7.04
CA PHE A 28 -5.19 -14.18 -7.59
C PHE A 28 -5.13 -15.43 -6.72
N ASN A 29 -5.46 -16.57 -7.30
CA ASN A 29 -5.28 -17.88 -6.68
C ASN A 29 -3.83 -18.33 -6.87
N THR A 30 -3.07 -18.44 -5.79
CA THR A 30 -1.65 -18.85 -5.80
C THR A 30 -1.45 -20.36 -5.74
N THR A 31 -2.54 -21.13 -5.69
CA THR A 31 -2.54 -22.58 -5.49
C THR A 31 -2.64 -23.34 -6.82
N ALA A 32 -2.43 -24.65 -6.74
CA ALA A 32 -2.56 -25.57 -7.87
C ALA A 32 -3.98 -26.13 -8.05
N GLU A 33 -4.95 -25.67 -7.27
CA GLU A 33 -6.33 -26.16 -7.25
C GLU A 33 -7.31 -25.03 -7.56
N ASP A 34 -8.52 -25.35 -8.01
CA ASP A 34 -9.60 -24.37 -8.15
C ASP A 34 -10.00 -23.84 -6.77
N ALA A 35 -10.21 -22.52 -6.64
CA ALA A 35 -10.57 -21.89 -5.37
C ALA A 35 -11.93 -21.19 -5.45
N PRO A 36 -12.88 -21.44 -4.53
CA PRO A 36 -14.10 -20.64 -4.44
C PRO A 36 -13.80 -19.22 -3.98
N LEU A 37 -14.63 -18.28 -4.43
CA LEU A 37 -14.59 -16.88 -4.05
C LEU A 37 -16.02 -16.44 -3.71
N ASN A 38 -16.21 -15.84 -2.54
CA ASN A 38 -17.51 -15.36 -2.08
C ASN A 38 -17.39 -13.92 -1.57
N VAL A 39 -18.44 -13.12 -1.73
CA VAL A 39 -18.51 -11.75 -1.21
C VAL A 39 -19.75 -11.63 -0.35
N VAL A 40 -19.55 -11.34 0.93
CA VAL A 40 -20.63 -11.08 1.88
C VAL A 40 -20.70 -9.59 2.16
N TYR A 41 -21.89 -9.00 2.06
CA TYR A 41 -22.13 -7.59 2.33
C TYR A 41 -22.79 -7.39 3.69
N TYR A 42 -22.29 -6.42 4.45
CA TYR A 42 -22.79 -6.03 5.76
C TYR A 42 -23.21 -4.56 5.76
N ASP A 43 -24.30 -4.24 6.46
CA ASP A 43 -24.69 -2.84 6.72
C ASP A 43 -23.81 -2.21 7.81
N ALA A 44 -24.06 -0.93 8.14
CA ALA A 44 -23.32 -0.22 9.18
C ALA A 44 -23.42 -0.88 10.57
N ASP A 45 -24.52 -1.58 10.83
CA ASP A 45 -24.79 -2.27 12.10
C ASP A 45 -24.20 -3.69 12.15
N GLY A 46 -23.59 -4.16 11.05
CA GLY A 46 -22.96 -5.47 10.96
C GLY A 46 -23.94 -6.59 10.59
N ASN A 47 -25.14 -6.26 10.11
CA ASN A 47 -26.08 -7.27 9.63
C ASN A 47 -25.74 -7.66 8.19
N PRO A 48 -25.60 -8.97 7.89
CA PRO A 48 -25.41 -9.42 6.52
C PRO A 48 -26.70 -9.17 5.73
N TYR A 49 -26.59 -8.68 4.51
CA TYR A 49 -27.70 -8.65 3.58
C TYR A 49 -27.33 -9.37 2.29
N ALA A 50 -28.25 -10.23 1.84
CA ALA A 50 -28.09 -10.91 0.57
C ALA A 50 -28.31 -9.90 -0.56
N GLN A 51 -27.31 -9.72 -1.41
CA GLN A 51 -27.61 -9.36 -2.79
C GLN A 51 -27.97 -10.65 -3.52
N ASP A 52 -29.11 -10.64 -4.21
CA ASP A 52 -29.47 -11.73 -5.12
C ASP A 52 -28.37 -11.85 -6.20
N GLY A 53 -27.60 -12.95 -6.21
CA GLY A 53 -27.10 -13.50 -7.47
C GLY A 53 -25.60 -13.56 -7.80
N ASP A 54 -24.62 -13.42 -6.90
CA ASP A 54 -23.20 -13.55 -7.29
C ASP A 54 -22.44 -14.64 -6.53
N SER A 55 -22.68 -15.92 -6.85
CA SER A 55 -21.60 -16.90 -6.66
C SER A 55 -20.52 -16.58 -7.69
N LEU A 56 -19.38 -16.03 -7.27
CA LEU A 56 -18.28 -15.79 -8.19
C LEU A 56 -17.78 -17.15 -8.73
N PRO A 57 -17.36 -17.22 -10.01
CA PRO A 57 -16.85 -18.45 -10.57
C PRO A 57 -15.63 -18.92 -9.78
N LEU A 58 -15.42 -20.25 -9.71
CA LEU A 58 -14.19 -20.82 -9.17
C LEU A 58 -12.98 -20.19 -9.88
N VAL A 59 -12.03 -19.72 -9.09
CA VAL A 59 -10.79 -19.15 -9.59
C VAL A 59 -9.85 -20.31 -9.94
N PRO A 60 -9.43 -20.46 -11.20
CA PRO A 60 -8.60 -21.58 -11.61
C PRO A 60 -7.22 -21.56 -10.92
N PRO A 61 -6.47 -22.68 -10.91
CA PRO A 61 -5.09 -22.72 -10.45
C PRO A 61 -4.25 -21.61 -11.07
N TYR A 62 -3.56 -20.82 -10.26
CA TYR A 62 -2.78 -19.65 -10.73
C TYR A 62 -3.62 -18.58 -11.46
N GLY A 63 -4.95 -18.69 -11.39
CA GLY A 63 -5.92 -17.81 -12.03
C GLY A 63 -6.05 -16.49 -11.32
N SER A 64 -6.40 -15.45 -12.08
CA SER A 64 -6.61 -14.10 -11.54
C SER A 64 -7.77 -13.41 -12.24
N GLY A 65 -8.32 -12.39 -11.60
CA GLY A 65 -9.42 -11.65 -12.18
C GLY A 65 -9.71 -10.37 -11.43
N THR A 66 -10.74 -9.69 -11.89
CA THR A 66 -11.28 -8.51 -11.22
C THR A 66 -12.79 -8.56 -11.24
N PHE A 67 -13.44 -8.12 -10.17
CA PHE A 67 -14.87 -7.85 -10.17
C PHE A 67 -15.12 -6.46 -9.58
N LEU A 68 -16.23 -5.86 -9.99
CA LEU A 68 -16.69 -4.60 -9.43
C LEU A 68 -17.47 -4.90 -8.16
N VAL A 69 -17.14 -4.19 -7.10
CA VAL A 69 -17.95 -4.16 -5.89
C VAL A 69 -19.15 -3.29 -6.21
N ASN A 70 -20.36 -3.85 -6.08
CA ASN A 70 -21.59 -3.18 -6.50
C ASN A 70 -21.79 -1.86 -5.70
N SER A 71 -22.24 -0.81 -6.37
CA SER A 71 -22.32 0.56 -5.83
C SER A 71 -23.49 0.78 -4.86
N THR A 72 -24.38 -0.20 -4.68
CA THR A 72 -25.50 -0.15 -3.74
C THR A 72 -25.09 -0.64 -2.35
N LEU A 73 -24.16 0.07 -1.72
CA LEU A 73 -24.04 0.05 -0.27
C LEU A 73 -25.08 1.01 0.33
N PRO A 74 -25.63 0.73 1.53
CA PRO A 74 -26.44 1.70 2.26
C PRO A 74 -25.66 3.01 2.46
N GLU A 75 -26.32 4.16 2.26
CA GLU A 75 -25.70 5.49 2.45
C GLU A 75 -25.19 5.72 3.88
N SER A 76 -25.68 4.95 4.85
CA SER A 76 -25.27 4.99 6.26
C SER A 76 -23.92 4.31 6.55
N GLY A 77 -23.29 3.69 5.55
CA GLY A 77 -22.06 2.90 5.70
C GLY A 77 -22.30 1.38 5.68
N GLY A 78 -21.21 0.61 5.69
CA GLY A 78 -21.23 -0.85 5.64
C GLY A 78 -19.87 -1.47 5.29
N ALA A 79 -19.85 -2.77 5.05
CA ALA A 79 -18.66 -3.52 4.63
C ALA A 79 -18.99 -4.56 3.56
N ALA A 80 -17.97 -5.00 2.84
CA ALA A 80 -17.99 -6.27 2.12
C ALA A 80 -16.72 -7.02 2.48
N VAL A 81 -16.91 -8.32 2.63
CA VAL A 81 -15.91 -9.27 3.07
C VAL A 81 -15.74 -10.29 1.93
N LEU A 82 -14.51 -10.36 1.40
CA LEU A 82 -14.16 -11.32 0.35
C LEU A 82 -13.70 -12.64 0.96
N GLU A 83 -14.59 -13.61 1.14
CA GLU A 83 -14.22 -14.92 1.65
C GLU A 83 -13.60 -15.79 0.55
N ALA A 84 -12.41 -16.33 0.82
CA ALA A 84 -11.68 -17.21 -0.09
C ALA A 84 -10.77 -18.16 0.71
N PRO A 85 -10.50 -19.38 0.24
CA PRO A 85 -9.58 -20.28 0.92
C PRO A 85 -8.14 -19.72 0.93
N SER A 86 -7.31 -20.28 1.81
CA SER A 86 -5.87 -20.00 1.87
C SER A 86 -5.25 -20.01 0.47
N GLY A 87 -4.51 -18.95 0.15
CA GLY A 87 -3.80 -18.81 -1.12
C GLY A 87 -4.54 -18.01 -2.20
N VAL A 88 -5.77 -17.53 -1.96
CA VAL A 88 -6.38 -16.50 -2.80
C VAL A 88 -6.08 -15.13 -2.22
N LEU A 89 -5.24 -14.37 -2.92
CA LEU A 89 -4.86 -13.01 -2.55
C LEU A 89 -5.76 -12.00 -3.24
N ALA A 90 -5.93 -10.82 -2.64
CA ALA A 90 -6.71 -9.76 -3.25
C ALA A 90 -6.12 -8.37 -3.01
N VAL A 91 -6.38 -7.44 -3.93
CA VAL A 91 -6.05 -6.00 -3.80
C VAL A 91 -7.32 -5.23 -4.09
N TYR A 92 -7.56 -4.18 -3.32
CA TYR A 92 -8.67 -3.28 -3.54
C TYR A 92 -8.22 -2.00 -4.24
N GLU A 93 -9.03 -1.55 -5.18
CA GLU A 93 -8.85 -0.30 -5.92
C GLU A 93 -10.14 0.52 -5.90
N GLN A 94 -10.03 1.79 -5.51
CA GLN A 94 -11.10 2.77 -5.72
C GLN A 94 -11.10 3.23 -7.18
N VAL A 95 -12.26 3.08 -7.83
CA VAL A 95 -12.47 3.45 -9.23
C VAL A 95 -13.54 4.53 -9.32
N ALA A 96 -13.21 5.70 -9.88
CA ALA A 96 -14.21 6.73 -10.13
C ALA A 96 -15.25 6.23 -11.15
N THR A 97 -16.54 6.36 -10.85
CA THR A 97 -17.64 5.99 -11.75
C THR A 97 -18.15 7.24 -12.49
N GLY A 98 -17.91 7.35 -13.80
CA GLY A 98 -18.40 8.46 -14.65
C GLY A 98 -17.34 9.09 -15.57
N ASP A 99 -17.59 10.32 -16.04
CA ASP A 99 -16.69 11.12 -16.92
C ASP A 99 -15.36 11.55 -16.25
N ASP A 100 -15.14 11.09 -15.02
CA ASP A 100 -14.08 11.46 -14.11
C ASP A 100 -13.00 10.39 -13.96
N VAL A 101 -12.55 9.89 -15.11
CA VAL A 101 -11.26 9.19 -15.31
C VAL A 101 -10.05 10.12 -15.01
N LYS A 102 -10.24 11.19 -14.23
CA LYS A 102 -9.30 12.28 -13.94
C LYS A 102 -8.62 12.15 -12.58
N TYR A 103 -9.18 11.38 -11.65
CA TYR A 103 -8.70 11.33 -10.28
C TYR A 103 -7.64 10.23 -10.04
N GLY A 104 -6.90 10.36 -8.94
CA GLY A 104 -6.08 9.27 -8.37
C GLY A 104 -6.94 8.04 -8.09
N GLN A 105 -6.33 6.87 -7.95
CA GLN A 105 -7.08 5.64 -7.73
C GLN A 105 -6.49 4.95 -6.51
N PRO A 106 -6.91 5.33 -5.28
CA PRO A 106 -6.45 4.70 -4.05
C PRO A 106 -6.42 3.17 -4.21
N LEU A 107 -5.26 2.59 -3.96
CA LEU A 107 -4.96 1.18 -4.18
C LEU A 107 -4.19 0.67 -2.98
N TYR A 108 -4.59 -0.47 -2.44
CA TYR A 108 -3.90 -1.11 -1.33
C TYR A 108 -4.23 -2.61 -1.29
N SER A 109 -3.30 -3.37 -0.73
CA SER A 109 -3.36 -4.83 -0.61
C SER A 109 -4.37 -5.30 0.42
N GLY A 110 -4.69 -4.48 1.41
CA GLY A 110 -5.17 -4.98 2.69
C GLY A 110 -4.02 -5.52 3.52
N MET A 111 -4.30 -5.74 4.80
CA MET A 111 -3.34 -6.20 5.79
C MET A 111 -3.59 -7.70 6.01
N GLU A 112 -2.60 -8.50 6.36
CA GLU A 112 -2.84 -9.90 6.69
C GLU A 112 -3.37 -10.00 8.14
N ALA A 113 -4.12 -11.03 8.55
CA ALA A 113 -4.64 -11.13 9.93
C ALA A 113 -3.55 -11.32 10.97
N GLN A 114 -2.40 -11.87 10.55
CA GLN A 114 -1.20 -11.89 11.39
C GLN A 114 -0.58 -10.50 11.56
N GLU A 115 -0.93 -9.54 10.71
CA GLU A 115 -0.48 -8.15 10.74
C GLU A 115 -1.52 -7.20 11.35
N ALA A 116 -2.78 -7.63 11.40
CA ALA A 116 -3.86 -7.02 12.14
C ALA A 116 -3.75 -7.30 13.64
N GLY A 117 -4.39 -6.43 14.43
CA GLY A 117 -4.41 -6.59 15.87
C GLY A 117 -5.02 -5.37 16.56
N GLY A 118 -5.06 -5.41 17.89
CA GLY A 118 -5.57 -4.32 18.71
C GLY A 118 -4.68 -3.07 18.75
N LEU A 119 -3.52 -3.04 18.09
CA LEU A 119 -2.66 -1.87 18.07
C LEU A 119 -2.18 -1.61 16.63
N LEU A 120 -2.51 -0.45 16.08
CA LEU A 120 -2.10 -0.05 14.74
C LEU A 120 -1.50 1.36 14.75
N PHE A 121 -0.36 1.50 14.10
CA PHE A 121 0.36 2.75 13.95
C PHE A 121 0.01 3.42 12.62
N VAL A 122 -0.28 4.72 12.67
CA VAL A 122 -0.59 5.57 11.52
C VAL A 122 0.47 6.67 11.45
N PRO A 123 1.60 6.43 10.75
CA PRO A 123 2.75 7.34 10.81
C PRO A 123 2.49 8.74 10.21
N TYR A 124 1.40 8.92 9.47
CA TYR A 124 1.09 10.19 8.82
C TYR A 124 -0.42 10.40 8.63
N PHE A 125 -0.96 11.46 9.22
CA PHE A 125 -2.33 11.91 9.04
C PHE A 125 -2.35 13.43 8.83
N VAL A 126 -3.23 13.93 7.98
CA VAL A 126 -3.36 15.36 7.69
C VAL A 126 -4.82 15.81 7.70
N TYR A 127 -5.06 17.02 8.21
CA TYR A 127 -6.39 17.62 8.18
C TYR A 127 -6.30 19.07 7.71
N GLN A 128 -6.92 19.34 6.55
CA GLN A 128 -6.93 20.65 5.88
C GLN A 128 -5.52 21.30 5.82
N TYR A 129 -4.49 20.47 5.63
CA TYR A 129 -3.12 20.91 5.61
C TYR A 129 -2.80 21.61 4.29
N SER A 130 -2.44 22.89 4.38
CA SER A 130 -2.04 23.68 3.21
C SER A 130 -0.54 23.55 2.97
N GLU A 131 -0.16 22.97 1.83
CA GLU A 131 1.23 22.93 1.38
C GLU A 131 1.41 23.77 0.11
N LEU A 132 2.50 24.52 0.02
CA LEU A 132 2.91 25.15 -1.24
C LEU A 132 3.69 24.15 -2.07
N TYR A 133 3.03 23.57 -3.07
CA TYR A 133 3.68 22.68 -4.00
C TYR A 133 3.98 23.41 -5.33
N TYR A 134 5.25 23.75 -5.55
CA TYR A 134 5.70 24.54 -6.71
C TYR A 134 4.95 25.85 -6.96
N LYS A 135 4.62 26.57 -5.87
CA LYS A 135 3.87 27.84 -5.87
C LYS A 135 2.37 27.71 -6.16
N THR A 136 1.85 26.49 -6.24
CA THR A 136 0.41 26.22 -6.23
C THR A 136 0.05 25.75 -4.82
N PRO A 137 -0.82 26.46 -4.09
CA PRO A 137 -1.33 25.97 -2.83
C PRO A 137 -2.21 24.75 -3.09
N ILE A 138 -1.99 23.69 -2.31
CA ILE A 138 -2.84 22.51 -2.27
C ILE A 138 -3.32 22.31 -0.83
N THR A 139 -4.56 21.89 -0.66
CA THR A 139 -5.12 21.54 0.65
C THR A 139 -5.33 20.03 0.70
N LEU A 140 -4.75 19.39 1.71
CA LEU A 140 -4.76 17.95 1.89
C LEU A 140 -5.57 17.60 3.14
N SER A 141 -6.45 16.61 3.00
CA SER A 141 -7.16 16.00 4.12
C SER A 141 -7.10 14.48 3.98
N ALA A 142 -6.94 13.81 5.10
CA ALA A 142 -7.01 12.37 5.19
C ALA A 142 -8.24 11.95 5.99
N THR A 143 -8.71 10.76 5.69
CA THR A 143 -9.67 10.04 6.53
C THR A 143 -9.03 8.72 6.94
N LEU A 144 -9.31 8.30 8.17
CA LEU A 144 -8.90 7.03 8.74
C LEU A 144 -10.12 6.11 8.78
N GLY A 145 -10.04 4.98 8.08
CA GLY A 145 -11.03 3.92 8.19
C GLY A 145 -10.52 2.80 9.08
N VAL A 146 -11.29 2.41 10.10
CA VAL A 146 -11.00 1.27 10.98
C VAL A 146 -12.06 0.20 10.79
N GLN A 147 -11.63 -1.04 10.59
CA GLN A 147 -12.48 -2.20 10.37
C GLN A 147 -12.34 -3.17 11.54
N ASN A 148 -13.48 -3.64 12.05
CA ASN A 148 -13.58 -4.81 12.91
C ASN A 148 -13.90 -6.03 12.04
N VAL A 149 -13.07 -7.07 12.10
CA VAL A 149 -13.31 -8.34 11.36
C VAL A 149 -13.68 -9.50 12.28
N THR A 150 -13.94 -9.20 13.55
CA THR A 150 -14.34 -10.20 14.52
C THR A 150 -15.86 -10.34 14.56
N ASP A 151 -16.34 -11.44 15.14
CA ASP A 151 -17.77 -11.73 15.29
C ASP A 151 -18.40 -11.03 16.51
N ALA A 152 -17.65 -10.17 17.19
CA ALA A 152 -18.09 -9.40 18.35
C ALA A 152 -17.82 -7.91 18.14
N PRO A 153 -18.62 -7.00 18.73
CA PRO A 153 -18.29 -5.58 18.73
C PRO A 153 -16.93 -5.32 19.37
N VAL A 154 -16.18 -4.35 18.84
CA VAL A 154 -14.87 -3.96 19.36
C VAL A 154 -14.86 -2.47 19.69
N ASP A 155 -14.47 -2.15 20.91
CA ASP A 155 -14.22 -0.76 21.32
C ASP A 155 -12.84 -0.31 20.82
N VAL A 156 -12.82 0.79 20.08
CA VAL A 156 -11.62 1.36 19.47
C VAL A 156 -11.41 2.77 19.99
N ARG A 157 -10.15 3.13 20.22
CA ARG A 157 -9.66 4.45 20.59
C ARG A 157 -8.67 4.93 19.55
N VAL A 158 -8.76 6.20 19.17
CA VAL A 158 -7.78 6.85 18.28
C VAL A 158 -7.01 7.87 19.11
N LEU A 159 -5.68 7.76 19.12
CA LEU A 159 -4.79 8.57 19.95
C LEU A 159 -3.82 9.40 19.11
N GLU A 160 -3.51 10.60 19.59
CA GLU A 160 -2.39 11.42 19.16
C GLU A 160 -1.45 11.63 20.35
N ASN A 161 -0.17 11.25 20.23
CA ASN A 161 0.82 11.39 21.30
C ASN A 161 0.35 10.82 22.66
N GLY A 162 -0.40 9.70 22.63
CA GLY A 162 -0.97 9.06 23.82
C GLY A 162 -2.22 9.73 24.39
N VAL A 163 -2.70 10.83 23.78
CA VAL A 163 -3.95 11.50 24.13
C VAL A 163 -5.07 10.95 23.25
N GLU A 164 -6.16 10.49 23.87
CA GLU A 164 -7.35 10.05 23.14
C GLU A 164 -8.03 11.23 22.44
N LEU A 165 -8.22 11.11 21.13
CA LEU A 165 -8.95 12.04 20.30
C LEU A 165 -10.40 11.61 20.09
N ALA A 166 -10.61 10.30 19.91
CA ALA A 166 -11.93 9.73 19.70
C ALA A 166 -12.00 8.29 20.22
N ALA A 167 -13.21 7.84 20.53
CA ALA A 167 -13.53 6.45 20.84
C ALA A 167 -14.83 6.04 20.15
N ALA A 168 -14.92 4.78 19.72
CA ALA A 168 -16.12 4.23 19.10
C ALA A 168 -16.20 2.71 19.30
N THR A 169 -17.41 2.19 19.46
CA THR A 169 -17.68 0.76 19.34
C THR A 169 -17.98 0.43 17.88
N ILE A 170 -17.20 -0.46 17.28
CA ILE A 170 -17.38 -0.91 15.90
C ILE A 170 -18.10 -2.27 15.93
N PRO A 171 -19.29 -2.40 15.32
CA PRO A 171 -20.01 -3.68 15.25
C PRO A 171 -19.19 -4.80 14.58
N PRO A 172 -19.57 -6.07 14.78
CA PRO A 172 -18.96 -7.21 14.10
C PRO A 172 -18.97 -7.02 12.58
N GLN A 173 -17.87 -7.35 11.92
CA GLN A 173 -17.74 -7.27 10.46
C GLN A 173 -18.02 -5.87 9.86
N SER A 174 -18.05 -4.80 10.67
CA SER A 174 -18.32 -3.42 10.25
C SER A 174 -17.09 -2.51 10.32
N SER A 175 -17.21 -1.30 9.76
CA SER A 175 -16.18 -0.27 9.82
C SER A 175 -16.68 1.06 10.34
N ARG A 176 -15.76 1.87 10.86
CA ARG A 176 -15.96 3.25 11.26
C ARG A 176 -14.92 4.14 10.59
N HIS A 177 -15.35 5.30 10.11
CA HIS A 177 -14.46 6.32 9.58
C HIS A 177 -14.27 7.44 10.60
N PHE A 178 -13.09 8.03 10.60
CA PHE A 178 -12.71 9.21 11.35
C PHE A 178 -12.03 10.18 10.40
N ASP A 179 -12.63 11.34 10.18
CA ASP A 179 -11.93 12.47 9.56
C ASP A 179 -11.29 13.37 10.63
N GLY A 180 -10.63 14.45 10.21
CA GLY A 180 -10.01 15.35 11.18
C GLY A 180 -11.00 16.13 12.04
N GLU A 181 -12.25 16.32 11.60
CA GLU A 181 -13.30 16.95 12.42
C GLU A 181 -13.81 15.99 13.49
N ASP A 182 -14.05 14.72 13.12
CA ASP A 182 -14.39 13.64 14.07
C ASP A 182 -13.33 13.48 15.16
N LEU A 183 -12.06 13.71 14.82
CA LEU A 183 -10.91 13.64 15.73
C LEU A 183 -10.63 14.94 16.50
N GLY A 184 -11.43 16.00 16.29
CA GLY A 184 -11.23 17.30 16.95
C GLY A 184 -9.93 18.00 16.56
N LEU A 185 -9.34 17.67 15.41
CA LEU A 185 -8.10 18.27 14.94
C LEU A 185 -8.33 19.68 14.39
N ALA A 186 -7.39 20.58 14.66
CA ALA A 186 -7.41 21.91 14.06
C ALA A 186 -7.04 21.85 12.56
N ALA A 187 -7.66 22.69 11.73
CA ALA A 187 -7.26 22.84 10.34
C ALA A 187 -5.78 23.22 10.22
N GLY A 188 -5.06 22.63 9.26
CA GLY A 188 -3.62 22.80 9.12
C GLY A 188 -2.79 21.80 9.94
N THR A 189 -3.42 20.78 10.51
CA THR A 189 -2.73 19.75 11.30
C THR A 189 -2.11 18.69 10.40
N ARG A 190 -0.89 18.29 10.76
CA ARG A 190 -0.21 17.09 10.27
C ARG A 190 0.36 16.36 11.48
N THR A 191 -0.01 15.11 11.65
CA THR A 191 0.28 14.35 12.86
C THR A 191 0.47 12.86 12.57
N ALA A 192 0.71 12.08 13.61
CA ALA A 192 0.64 10.63 13.61
C ALA A 192 -0.45 10.18 14.57
N LEU A 193 -1.12 9.08 14.23
CA LEU A 193 -2.17 8.51 15.07
C LEU A 193 -1.77 7.11 15.51
N VAL A 194 -2.41 6.65 16.58
CA VAL A 194 -2.40 5.25 17.02
C VAL A 194 -3.85 4.82 17.15
N VAL A 195 -4.18 3.63 16.64
CA VAL A 195 -5.48 2.99 16.84
C VAL A 195 -5.29 1.88 17.86
N GLU A 196 -6.04 1.94 18.96
CA GLU A 196 -6.03 0.95 20.03
C GLU A 196 -7.40 0.29 20.16
N GLY A 197 -7.42 -1.04 20.24
CA GLY A 197 -8.53 -1.86 20.68
C GLY A 197 -8.03 -2.92 21.68
N PRO A 198 -8.91 -3.82 22.15
CA PRO A 198 -8.51 -4.94 23.00
C PRO A 198 -7.44 -5.80 22.34
N ASP A 199 -6.51 -6.37 23.11
CA ASP A 199 -5.41 -7.19 22.56
C ASP A 199 -5.87 -8.37 21.69
N SER A 200 -7.06 -8.92 21.99
CA SER A 200 -7.66 -10.02 21.22
C SER A 200 -8.39 -9.56 19.96
N SER A 201 -8.52 -8.26 19.75
CA SER A 201 -9.20 -7.72 18.57
C SER A 201 -8.34 -7.89 17.33
N ILE A 202 -9.01 -8.07 16.21
CA ILE A 202 -8.38 -8.13 14.89
C ILE A 202 -8.92 -6.93 14.14
N LEU A 203 -8.14 -5.85 14.14
CA LEU A 203 -8.49 -4.59 13.50
C LEU A 203 -7.62 -4.38 12.26
N GLY A 204 -8.23 -3.86 11.21
CA GLY A 204 -7.54 -3.28 10.06
C GLY A 204 -7.75 -1.79 10.04
N ALA A 205 -6.75 -1.03 9.60
CA ALA A 205 -6.93 0.40 9.38
C ALA A 205 -6.23 0.88 8.10
N VAL A 206 -6.90 1.77 7.39
CA VAL A 206 -6.43 2.35 6.13
C VAL A 206 -6.60 3.86 6.20
N VAL A 207 -5.58 4.58 5.78
CA VAL A 207 -5.64 6.02 5.58
C VAL A 207 -5.80 6.31 4.10
N VAL A 208 -6.76 7.16 3.77
CA VAL A 208 -6.91 7.71 2.42
C VAL A 208 -6.68 9.21 2.51
N GLU A 209 -5.59 9.70 1.92
CA GLU A 209 -5.35 11.14 1.74
C GLU A 209 -5.94 11.58 0.41
N GLN A 210 -6.66 12.70 0.42
CA GLN A 210 -7.16 13.35 -0.78
C GLN A 210 -6.80 14.84 -0.80
N GLU A 211 -6.50 15.34 -1.99
CA GLU A 211 -6.50 16.78 -2.28
C GLU A 211 -7.95 17.27 -2.36
N SER A 212 -8.21 18.50 -1.89
CA SER A 212 -9.57 19.08 -1.80
C SER A 212 -10.36 19.13 -3.13
N ASP A 213 -9.70 18.98 -4.28
CA ASP A 213 -10.34 18.90 -5.59
C ASP A 213 -10.46 17.46 -6.15
N GLY A 214 -10.17 16.45 -5.32
CA GLY A 214 -10.24 15.02 -5.62
C GLY A 214 -9.13 14.51 -6.56
N ARG A 215 -8.26 15.38 -7.08
CA ARG A 215 -7.32 15.06 -8.17
C ARG A 215 -6.19 14.14 -7.76
N ARG A 216 -5.84 14.15 -6.48
CA ARG A 216 -4.80 13.30 -5.90
C ARG A 216 -5.42 12.58 -4.73
N ALA A 217 -5.42 11.27 -4.82
CA ALA A 217 -5.94 10.41 -3.79
C ALA A 217 -5.03 9.19 -3.75
N PHE A 218 -4.40 8.95 -2.61
CA PHE A 218 -3.62 7.75 -2.35
C PHE A 218 -4.08 7.12 -1.05
N ALA A 219 -3.67 5.88 -0.84
CA ALA A 219 -4.00 5.17 0.37
C ALA A 219 -2.83 4.33 0.86
N TYR A 220 -2.81 4.08 2.16
CA TYR A 220 -1.86 3.16 2.77
C TYR A 220 -2.48 2.52 4.01
N GLU A 221 -2.01 1.33 4.33
CA GLU A 221 -2.43 0.59 5.52
C GLU A 221 -1.68 1.10 6.75
N ALA A 222 -2.39 1.26 7.85
CA ALA A 222 -1.76 1.35 9.17
C ALA A 222 -0.94 0.08 9.42
N GLN A 223 0.05 0.15 10.31
CA GLN A 223 0.95 -0.97 10.55
C GLN A 223 0.84 -1.44 11.99
N GLY A 224 0.53 -2.72 12.19
CA GLY A 224 0.56 -3.35 13.51
C GLY A 224 1.97 -3.82 13.93
N PRO A 225 2.13 -4.34 15.16
CA PRO A 225 3.39 -4.84 15.69
C PRO A 225 4.10 -5.88 14.83
N ALA A 226 3.37 -6.71 14.08
CA ALA A 226 3.98 -7.72 13.21
C ALA A 226 4.75 -7.13 12.01
N ARG A 227 4.36 -5.92 11.56
CA ARG A 227 5.09 -5.13 10.56
C ARG A 227 6.05 -4.12 11.20
N ALA A 228 6.16 -4.09 12.52
CA ALA A 228 7.06 -3.20 13.22
C ALA A 228 8.45 -3.86 13.37
N SER A 229 9.51 -3.10 13.13
CA SER A 229 10.88 -3.63 13.24
C SER A 229 11.87 -2.53 13.61
N GLN A 230 12.99 -2.92 14.21
CA GLN A 230 14.12 -2.01 14.42
C GLN A 230 14.79 -1.59 13.11
N SER A 231 14.48 -2.26 11.98
CA SER A 231 15.01 -1.93 10.66
C SER A 231 13.91 -1.97 9.61
N LEU A 232 13.58 -0.81 9.06
CA LEU A 232 12.61 -0.62 8.00
C LEU A 232 13.30 -0.36 6.67
N THR A 233 12.80 -0.97 5.60
CA THR A 233 13.26 -0.66 4.24
C THR A 233 12.13 -0.10 3.39
N MET A 234 12.46 0.93 2.61
CA MET A 234 11.53 1.66 1.76
C MET A 234 12.03 1.61 0.30
N SER A 235 11.18 1.11 -0.59
CA SER A 235 11.45 1.06 -2.03
C SER A 235 11.21 2.45 -2.60
N ARG A 236 12.22 3.06 -3.22
CA ARG A 236 12.19 4.39 -3.87
C ARG A 236 12.65 5.57 -3.01
N LEU A 237 13.89 5.93 -3.27
CA LEU A 237 14.49 7.24 -3.06
C LEU A 237 14.35 8.08 -4.32
N THR A 238 13.93 9.33 -4.19
CA THR A 238 14.04 10.34 -5.24
C THR A 238 14.20 11.72 -4.65
N CYS A 239 15.16 12.49 -5.12
CA CYS A 239 15.23 13.91 -4.82
C CYS A 239 15.45 14.75 -6.07
N SER A 240 14.45 15.55 -6.45
CA SER A 240 14.45 16.41 -7.65
C SER A 240 14.97 15.71 -8.92
N THR A 241 14.55 14.47 -9.15
CA THR A 241 14.95 13.75 -10.37
C THR A 241 14.04 14.14 -11.55
N LEU A 242 14.60 14.11 -12.76
CA LEU A 242 13.91 14.36 -14.04
C LEU A 242 13.40 15.81 -14.21
N THR A 243 12.84 16.11 -15.39
CA THR A 243 12.15 17.38 -15.69
C THR A 243 10.96 17.67 -14.78
N ARG A 244 10.45 16.63 -14.10
CA ARG A 244 9.28 16.68 -13.20
C ARG A 244 9.62 16.84 -11.72
N ARG A 245 10.91 16.81 -11.36
CA ARG A 245 11.43 17.04 -10.00
C ARG A 245 10.72 16.23 -8.89
N LEU A 246 10.68 14.91 -9.06
CA LEU A 246 10.14 13.96 -8.08
C LEU A 246 10.86 14.06 -6.72
N ARG A 247 10.12 14.11 -5.62
CA ARG A 247 10.62 14.16 -4.24
C ARG A 247 9.97 13.07 -3.38
N SER A 248 10.76 12.27 -2.70
CA SER A 248 10.28 11.39 -1.63
C SER A 248 10.23 12.12 -0.29
N ARG A 249 9.29 11.73 0.56
CA ARG A 249 9.24 11.99 2.00
C ARG A 249 8.91 10.68 2.70
N TYR A 250 9.45 10.48 3.90
CA TYR A 250 9.17 9.30 4.69
C TYR A 250 8.72 9.73 6.07
N TYR A 251 7.79 8.97 6.64
CA TYR A 251 7.26 9.20 7.97
C TYR A 251 7.45 7.90 8.74
N VAL A 252 8.14 7.98 9.88
CA VAL A 252 8.51 6.81 10.67
C VAL A 252 8.05 7.03 12.10
N GLN A 253 7.20 6.13 12.58
CA GLN A 253 6.63 6.19 13.92
C GLN A 253 7.28 5.12 14.79
N ALA A 254 7.64 5.48 16.02
CA ALA A 254 8.26 4.56 16.96
C ALA A 254 7.26 4.10 18.02
N SER A 255 7.34 2.82 18.41
CA SER A 255 6.53 2.28 19.51
C SER A 255 6.94 2.83 20.87
N GLU A 256 8.19 3.25 21.00
CA GLU A 256 8.82 3.75 22.23
C GLU A 256 9.80 4.88 21.88
N ASP A 257 10.22 5.64 22.90
CA ASP A 257 11.27 6.64 22.74
C ASP A 257 12.56 6.00 22.21
N THR A 258 13.07 6.51 21.09
CA THR A 258 14.26 5.94 20.46
C THR A 258 15.05 6.98 19.67
N THR A 259 16.18 6.54 19.14
CA THR A 259 16.94 7.30 18.14
C THR A 259 16.99 6.51 16.83
N VAL A 260 16.97 7.24 15.73
CA VAL A 260 16.86 6.69 14.38
C VAL A 260 18.04 7.13 13.52
N ASP A 261 18.61 6.17 12.80
CA ASP A 261 19.59 6.37 11.73
C ASP A 261 18.96 6.06 10.37
N VAL A 262 19.29 6.85 9.35
CA VAL A 262 18.81 6.67 7.98
C VAL A 262 19.97 6.52 7.01
N LEU A 263 19.92 5.44 6.24
CA LEU A 263 20.89 5.14 5.20
C LEU A 263 20.22 5.15 3.82
N PHE A 264 20.92 5.73 2.85
CA PHE A 264 20.47 5.82 1.47
C PHE A 264 21.34 4.95 0.57
N TYR A 265 20.70 4.26 -0.37
CA TYR A 265 21.38 3.43 -1.35
C TYR A 265 20.98 3.85 -2.75
N THR A 266 21.89 3.69 -3.72
CA THR A 266 21.57 3.84 -5.15
C THR A 266 20.79 2.63 -5.66
N ASN A 267 20.13 2.75 -6.82
CA ASN A 267 19.52 1.59 -7.50
C ASN A 267 20.50 0.43 -7.78
N GLY A 268 21.82 0.69 -7.78
CA GLY A 268 22.85 -0.33 -7.93
C GLY A 268 23.26 -1.02 -6.62
N GLY A 269 22.72 -0.61 -5.47
CA GLY A 269 23.05 -1.14 -4.15
C GLY A 269 24.22 -0.46 -3.45
N ALA A 270 24.89 0.50 -4.10
CA ALA A 270 25.95 1.27 -3.46
C ALA A 270 25.37 2.23 -2.42
N LYS A 271 25.90 2.17 -1.19
CA LYS A 271 25.60 3.15 -0.13
C LYS A 271 26.00 4.55 -0.58
N ILE A 272 25.11 5.51 -0.37
CA ILE A 272 25.38 6.92 -0.64
C ILE A 272 26.04 7.48 0.62
N ASN A 273 27.37 7.44 0.67
CA ASN A 273 28.12 7.86 1.85
C ASN A 273 28.06 9.39 2.06
N PRO A 274 27.74 9.84 3.27
CA PRO A 274 27.76 11.25 3.63
C PRO A 274 29.13 11.67 4.16
N SER A 275 29.73 12.69 3.56
CA SER A 275 31.04 13.28 3.89
C SER A 275 31.07 14.29 5.05
N LYS A 276 29.97 14.46 5.80
CA LYS A 276 29.80 15.41 6.91
C LYS A 276 28.90 14.77 7.98
N PRO A 277 28.89 15.25 9.26
CA PRO A 277 27.95 14.74 10.25
C PRO A 277 26.55 14.68 9.66
N LEU A 278 25.95 13.51 9.75
CA LEU A 278 24.73 13.14 9.07
C LEU A 278 23.55 13.92 9.67
N ASN A 279 22.79 14.62 8.84
CA ASN A 279 21.46 15.13 9.22
C ASN A 279 20.46 14.00 9.50
N PHE A 280 20.88 12.74 9.41
CA PHE A 280 20.03 11.57 9.52
C PHE A 280 20.62 10.47 10.41
N THR A 281 21.37 10.83 11.44
CA THR A 281 21.83 9.88 12.47
C THR A 281 21.49 10.39 13.85
N GLY A 282 21.12 9.48 14.75
CA GLY A 282 20.73 9.80 16.12
C GLY A 282 19.50 10.72 16.20
N LEU A 283 18.60 10.64 15.22
CA LEU A 283 17.38 11.45 15.22
C LEU A 283 16.43 10.95 16.30
N ALA A 284 16.15 11.76 17.31
CA ALA A 284 15.22 11.40 18.37
C ALA A 284 13.78 11.32 17.82
N VAL A 285 13.06 10.28 18.23
CA VAL A 285 11.63 10.13 17.99
C VAL A 285 11.00 9.61 19.29
N SER A 286 9.97 10.28 19.76
CA SER A 286 9.25 9.86 20.96
C SER A 286 8.19 8.81 20.64
N ALA A 287 7.79 8.04 21.66
CA ALA A 287 6.76 7.02 21.55
C ALA A 287 5.47 7.56 20.93
N GLY A 288 4.95 6.86 19.92
CA GLY A 288 3.74 7.24 19.19
C GLY A 288 3.89 8.46 18.28
N GLN A 289 5.03 9.16 18.30
CA GLN A 289 5.31 10.28 17.40
C GLN A 289 5.93 9.81 16.09
N SER A 290 5.77 10.60 15.04
CA SER A 290 6.37 10.34 13.74
C SER A 290 7.49 11.31 13.41
N LEU A 291 8.59 10.76 12.95
CA LEU A 291 9.73 11.48 12.39
C LEU A 291 9.55 11.63 10.89
N GLU A 292 9.51 12.88 10.41
CA GLU A 292 9.58 13.18 8.97
C GLU A 292 11.04 13.15 8.49
N ILE A 293 11.29 12.35 7.46
CA ILE A 293 12.57 12.24 6.78
C ILE A 293 12.41 12.79 5.36
N ASP A 294 13.13 13.88 5.07
CA ASP A 294 13.17 14.50 3.76
C ASP A 294 14.58 14.40 3.14
N PRO A 295 14.80 13.44 2.22
CA PRO A 295 16.11 13.25 1.59
C PRO A 295 16.57 14.48 0.82
N CYS A 296 15.67 15.38 0.40
CA CYS A 296 16.08 16.58 -0.32
C CYS A 296 16.72 17.66 0.54
N LEU A 297 16.71 17.52 1.87
CA LEU A 297 17.53 18.36 2.75
C LEU A 297 19.03 18.08 2.57
N ASP A 298 19.39 16.95 1.96
CA ASP A 298 20.76 16.64 1.57
C ASP A 298 20.99 16.86 0.07
N SER A 299 21.75 17.91 -0.24
CA SER A 299 22.15 18.25 -1.62
C SER A 299 22.82 17.10 -2.40
N ARG A 300 23.40 16.10 -1.73
CA ARG A 300 24.04 14.93 -2.37
C ARG A 300 23.03 13.94 -2.95
N LEU A 301 21.81 13.94 -2.42
CA LEU A 301 20.72 13.08 -2.89
C LEU A 301 19.99 13.69 -4.10
N VAL A 302 20.23 14.97 -4.41
CA VAL A 302 19.67 15.64 -5.60
C VAL A 302 20.06 14.87 -6.87
N GLY A 303 19.06 14.52 -7.67
CA GLY A 303 19.19 13.73 -8.89
C GLY A 303 19.44 12.23 -8.66
N LYS A 304 19.47 11.75 -7.40
CA LYS A 304 19.68 10.33 -7.09
C LYS A 304 18.35 9.57 -7.00
N THR A 305 18.44 8.28 -7.30
CA THR A 305 17.36 7.29 -7.13
C THR A 305 17.88 6.01 -6.50
N GLY A 306 17.04 5.33 -5.74
CA GLY A 306 17.42 4.11 -5.04
C GLY A 306 16.45 3.70 -3.94
N SER A 307 16.97 3.35 -2.76
CA SER A 307 16.19 2.91 -1.60
C SER A 307 16.68 3.57 -0.32
N VAL A 308 15.87 3.44 0.73
CA VAL A 308 16.13 3.98 2.07
C VAL A 308 16.00 2.87 3.09
N VAL A 309 16.92 2.85 4.05
CA VAL A 309 16.87 1.97 5.22
C VAL A 309 16.88 2.84 6.46
N VAL A 310 15.93 2.60 7.35
CA VAL A 310 15.76 3.33 8.61
C VAL A 310 15.94 2.35 9.75
N THR A 311 16.87 2.63 10.68
CA THR A 311 17.17 1.76 11.81
C THR A 311 17.02 2.49 13.13
N SER A 312 16.45 1.84 14.14
CA SER A 312 16.37 2.38 15.50
C SER A 312 17.46 1.83 16.42
N SER A 313 17.68 2.52 17.55
CA SER A 313 18.56 2.05 18.63
C SER A 313 17.89 1.05 19.59
N GLY A 314 16.65 0.65 19.36
CA GLY A 314 15.97 -0.32 20.23
C GLY A 314 14.46 -0.46 20.04
N ALA A 315 13.75 0.60 19.64
CA ALA A 315 12.29 0.54 19.50
C ALA A 315 11.86 -0.06 18.16
N ALA A 316 10.71 -0.73 18.14
CA ALA A 316 10.10 -1.12 16.87
C ALA A 316 9.60 0.12 16.13
N LEU A 317 9.85 0.17 14.83
CA LEU A 317 9.43 1.25 13.95
C LEU A 317 8.36 0.75 12.99
N THR A 318 7.43 1.63 12.66
CA THR A 318 6.54 1.54 11.49
C THR A 318 6.80 2.75 10.60
N GLY A 319 6.44 2.68 9.31
CA GLY A 319 6.64 3.83 8.44
C GLY A 319 5.91 3.75 7.10
N VAL A 320 5.78 4.91 6.48
CA VAL A 320 5.23 5.08 5.14
C VAL A 320 6.16 5.97 4.33
N GLY A 321 6.38 5.60 3.07
CA GLY A 321 7.05 6.44 2.10
C GLY A 321 6.06 7.07 1.13
N MET A 322 6.30 8.33 0.79
CA MET A 322 5.50 9.09 -0.15
C MET A 322 6.38 9.65 -1.23
N VAL A 323 5.97 9.60 -2.50
CA VAL A 323 6.66 10.26 -3.59
C VAL A 323 5.72 11.21 -4.31
N ARG A 324 6.11 12.49 -4.39
CA ARG A 324 5.37 13.57 -5.03
C ARG A 324 6.17 14.16 -6.21
N ASP A 325 5.57 14.37 -7.37
CA ASP A 325 6.17 15.10 -8.51
C ASP A 325 5.56 16.50 -8.69
N ARG A 326 6.24 17.39 -9.44
CA ARG A 326 5.83 18.79 -9.72
C ARG A 326 4.35 18.93 -10.16
N TYR A 327 3.82 17.88 -10.77
CA TYR A 327 2.53 17.82 -11.41
C TYR A 327 1.61 16.79 -10.74
N GLY A 328 1.76 16.52 -9.44
CA GLY A 328 0.77 15.76 -8.70
C GLY A 328 0.82 14.23 -8.78
N VAL A 329 1.93 13.61 -9.17
CA VAL A 329 2.08 12.15 -8.95
C VAL A 329 2.39 11.93 -7.47
N GLY A 330 1.37 11.70 -6.64
CA GLY A 330 1.48 11.25 -5.25
C GLY A 330 1.25 9.75 -5.18
N THR A 331 2.19 9.01 -4.61
CA THR A 331 2.13 7.55 -4.44
C THR A 331 2.66 7.24 -3.06
N THR A 332 2.02 6.29 -2.39
CA THR A 332 2.42 5.81 -1.08
C THR A 332 2.76 4.35 -1.09
N PHE A 333 3.66 3.96 -0.21
CA PHE A 333 4.01 2.57 0.03
C PHE A 333 4.39 2.40 1.49
N ALA A 334 4.04 1.25 2.04
CA ALA A 334 4.39 0.89 3.39
C ALA A 334 5.90 0.63 3.50
N ALA A 335 6.48 0.92 4.66
CA ALA A 335 7.81 0.43 4.97
C ALA A 335 7.73 -1.08 5.21
N GLN A 336 8.70 -1.81 4.69
CA GLN A 336 8.68 -3.26 4.73
C GLN A 336 9.81 -3.79 5.61
N VAL A 337 9.47 -4.84 6.37
CA VAL A 337 10.40 -5.57 7.22
C VAL A 337 11.10 -6.65 6.40
N THR A 338 12.31 -7.04 6.80
CA THR A 338 12.96 -8.20 6.16
C THR A 338 12.30 -9.47 6.70
N PRO A 339 11.70 -10.33 5.85
CA PRO A 339 11.09 -11.57 6.30
C PRO A 339 12.11 -12.46 7.02
N ALA A 340 11.61 -13.32 7.91
CA ALA A 340 12.44 -14.31 8.59
C ALA A 340 13.19 -15.21 7.57
N PRO A 341 14.35 -15.77 7.95
CA PRO A 341 15.09 -16.71 7.10
C PRO A 341 14.21 -17.86 6.59
N ALA A 342 14.18 -18.05 5.26
CA ALA A 342 13.42 -19.11 4.60
C ALA A 342 14.26 -19.77 3.49
N PRO A 343 14.01 -21.05 3.15
CA PRO A 343 14.75 -21.74 2.09
C PRO A 343 14.50 -21.15 0.69
N SER A 344 13.34 -20.51 0.51
CA SER A 344 12.96 -19.77 -0.69
C SER A 344 11.99 -18.68 -0.26
N TYR A 345 12.04 -17.53 -0.94
CA TYR A 345 11.11 -16.43 -0.72
C TYR A 345 10.19 -16.32 -1.93
N ARG A 346 8.87 -16.29 -1.70
CA ARG A 346 7.86 -16.13 -2.75
C ARG A 346 7.04 -14.89 -2.45
N TYR A 347 6.72 -14.14 -3.49
CA TYR A 347 5.91 -12.94 -3.40
C TYR A 347 4.87 -12.94 -4.52
N ALA A 348 3.70 -12.39 -4.26
CA ALA A 348 2.63 -12.35 -5.25
C ALA A 348 1.99 -10.97 -5.35
N LEU A 349 1.67 -10.60 -6.60
CA LEU A 349 1.01 -9.36 -6.98
C LEU A 349 -0.28 -9.75 -7.72
N PRO A 350 -1.45 -9.65 -7.09
CA PRO A 350 -2.71 -10.09 -7.70
C PRO A 350 -3.18 -9.18 -8.83
N TYR A 351 -2.69 -7.93 -8.90
CA TYR A 351 -3.13 -6.94 -9.87
C TYR A 351 -1.98 -6.37 -10.72
N VAL A 352 -1.76 -6.95 -11.90
CA VAL A 352 -0.76 -6.51 -12.86
C VAL A 352 -1.40 -6.28 -14.21
N VAL A 353 -1.33 -5.04 -14.70
CA VAL A 353 -1.98 -4.61 -15.94
C VAL A 353 -1.04 -3.87 -16.87
N TRP A 354 -1.34 -3.95 -18.16
CA TRP A 354 -0.68 -3.15 -19.18
C TRP A 354 -1.67 -2.73 -20.25
N GLY A 355 -2.10 -1.48 -20.18
CA GLY A 355 -2.96 -0.86 -21.18
C GLY A 355 -2.23 -0.57 -22.50
N LYS A 356 -2.96 -0.69 -23.63
CA LYS A 356 -2.42 -0.45 -24.98
C LYS A 356 -1.90 0.98 -25.16
N THR A 357 -2.54 1.96 -24.52
CA THR A 357 -2.13 3.36 -24.50
C THR A 357 -1.63 3.74 -23.10
N SER A 358 -0.91 4.86 -22.99
CA SER A 358 -0.45 5.36 -21.69
C SER A 358 -1.57 5.93 -20.83
N THR A 359 -2.74 6.23 -21.41
CA THR A 359 -3.93 6.73 -20.69
C THR A 359 -4.67 5.62 -19.95
N LEU A 360 -4.38 4.36 -20.28
CA LEU A 360 -4.85 3.19 -19.56
C LEU A 360 -3.82 2.78 -18.48
N PRO A 361 -4.25 2.12 -17.39
CA PRO A 361 -3.37 1.64 -16.33
C PRO A 361 -2.21 0.78 -16.85
N ARG A 362 -1.02 1.00 -16.31
CA ARG A 362 0.19 0.22 -16.57
C ARG A 362 0.97 0.00 -15.27
N THR A 363 1.32 -1.27 -15.02
CA THR A 363 2.05 -1.69 -13.83
C THR A 363 3.56 -1.75 -14.07
N TYR A 364 4.33 -1.20 -13.14
CA TYR A 364 5.79 -1.27 -13.08
C TYR A 364 6.19 -1.94 -11.78
N ILE A 365 6.92 -3.05 -11.85
CA ILE A 365 7.27 -3.85 -10.68
C ILE A 365 8.73 -3.58 -10.35
N SER A 366 9.00 -3.24 -9.09
CA SER A 366 10.35 -3.03 -8.54
C SER A 366 10.65 -4.13 -7.52
N MET A 367 11.85 -4.71 -7.60
CA MET A 367 12.32 -5.78 -6.72
C MET A 367 13.65 -5.34 -6.12
N LEU A 368 13.65 -5.07 -4.82
CA LEU A 368 14.81 -4.65 -4.05
C LEU A 368 15.33 -5.83 -3.23
N ASN A 369 16.63 -6.13 -3.33
CA ASN A 369 17.24 -7.17 -2.51
C ASN A 369 17.46 -6.70 -1.07
N LEU A 370 16.86 -7.40 -0.11
CA LEU A 370 16.98 -7.18 1.34
C LEU A 370 17.92 -8.19 2.02
N GLY A 371 18.40 -9.19 1.28
CA GLY A 371 19.21 -10.27 1.82
C GLY A 371 20.59 -9.85 2.31
N ASN A 372 21.39 -10.82 2.72
CA ASN A 372 22.79 -10.57 3.10
C ASN A 372 23.77 -10.93 1.98
N ALA A 373 23.27 -11.47 0.87
CA ALA A 373 24.04 -11.87 -0.29
C ALA A 373 23.40 -11.36 -1.60
N LYS A 374 24.03 -11.67 -2.73
CA LYS A 374 23.44 -11.38 -4.05
C LYS A 374 22.25 -12.31 -4.29
N ALA A 375 21.12 -11.75 -4.74
CA ALA A 375 19.90 -12.50 -5.01
C ALA A 375 19.83 -13.02 -6.45
N ASN A 376 19.25 -14.20 -6.64
CA ASN A 376 18.75 -14.70 -7.90
C ASN A 376 17.22 -14.67 -7.86
N ILE A 377 16.63 -13.95 -8.81
CA ILE A 377 15.19 -13.66 -8.83
C ILE A 377 14.56 -14.27 -10.08
N GLU A 378 13.46 -14.99 -9.90
CA GLU A 378 12.57 -15.48 -10.95
C GLU A 378 11.26 -14.71 -10.91
N VAL A 379 10.72 -14.36 -12.07
CA VAL A 379 9.42 -13.69 -12.20
C VAL A 379 8.55 -14.43 -13.20
N ARG A 380 7.33 -14.77 -12.78
CA ARG A 380 6.31 -15.44 -13.59
C ARG A 380 5.08 -14.56 -13.68
N TYR A 381 4.60 -14.34 -14.91
CA TYR A 381 3.36 -13.61 -15.16
C TYR A 381 2.28 -14.64 -15.47
N TYR A 382 1.15 -14.57 -14.77
CA TYR A 382 0.00 -15.43 -15.00
C TYR A 382 -1.14 -14.63 -15.62
N ARG A 383 -1.86 -15.22 -16.57
CA ARG A 383 -3.08 -14.66 -17.14
C ARG A 383 -4.28 -15.00 -16.27
N ALA A 384 -5.44 -14.45 -16.63
CA ALA A 384 -6.69 -14.71 -15.93
C ALA A 384 -7.05 -16.21 -15.84
N ASP A 385 -6.72 -16.99 -16.88
CA ASP A 385 -6.95 -18.44 -16.93
C ASP A 385 -5.86 -19.27 -16.22
N GLY A 386 -4.93 -18.63 -15.51
CA GLY A 386 -3.80 -19.29 -14.85
C GLY A 386 -2.66 -19.68 -15.77
N SER A 387 -2.79 -19.49 -17.08
CA SER A 387 -1.72 -19.80 -18.01
C SER A 387 -0.58 -18.79 -17.92
N LEU A 388 0.65 -19.27 -18.12
CA LEU A 388 1.84 -18.42 -18.17
C LEU A 388 1.76 -17.41 -19.33
N GLY A 389 2.04 -16.16 -19.00
CA GLY A 389 2.01 -15.00 -19.90
C GLY A 389 2.91 -15.17 -21.12
N ASN A 390 4.07 -15.81 -20.97
CA ASN A 390 4.96 -16.10 -22.09
C ASN A 390 5.18 -17.62 -22.20
N LYS A 391 4.57 -18.27 -23.20
CA LYS A 391 4.69 -19.73 -23.36
C LYS A 391 6.10 -20.19 -23.74
N LYS A 392 6.89 -19.33 -24.41
CA LYS A 392 8.23 -19.69 -24.90
C LYS A 392 9.31 -19.47 -23.85
N ASN A 393 9.18 -18.41 -23.06
CA ASN A 393 10.06 -18.10 -21.94
C ASN A 393 9.21 -17.72 -20.72
N PRO A 394 8.68 -18.71 -20.00
CA PRO A 394 7.68 -18.49 -18.94
C PRO A 394 8.23 -17.81 -17.70
N THR A 395 9.55 -17.74 -17.55
CA THR A 395 10.19 -17.21 -16.35
C THR A 395 11.27 -16.21 -16.73
N LEU A 396 11.08 -14.97 -16.32
CA LEU A 396 12.12 -13.94 -16.41
C LEU A 396 13.09 -14.13 -15.24
N ARG A 397 14.39 -14.09 -15.52
CA ARG A 397 15.44 -14.40 -14.53
C ARG A 397 16.42 -13.25 -14.39
N TYR A 398 16.65 -12.81 -13.15
CA TYR A 398 17.71 -11.86 -12.79
C TYR A 398 18.74 -12.59 -11.92
N LYS A 399 20.01 -12.60 -12.32
CA LYS A 399 21.07 -13.27 -11.57
C LYS A 399 21.96 -12.28 -10.84
N GLY A 400 22.37 -12.63 -9.62
CA GLY A 400 23.38 -11.91 -8.86
C GLY A 400 23.04 -10.45 -8.55
N VAL A 401 21.77 -10.15 -8.23
CA VAL A 401 21.29 -8.82 -7.85
C VAL A 401 21.95 -8.40 -6.52
N PRO A 402 22.79 -7.35 -6.49
CA PRO A 402 23.46 -6.93 -5.26
C PRO A 402 22.47 -6.56 -4.15
N LEU A 403 22.94 -6.62 -2.90
CA LEU A 403 22.20 -6.12 -1.74
C LEU A 403 21.83 -4.63 -1.95
N HIS A 404 20.61 -4.27 -1.58
CA HIS A 404 19.99 -2.96 -1.76
C HIS A 404 19.90 -2.49 -3.23
N ALA A 405 20.19 -3.35 -4.21
CA ALA A 405 19.99 -3.03 -5.61
C ALA A 405 18.54 -3.29 -6.02
N VAL A 406 18.03 -2.45 -6.91
CA VAL A 406 16.68 -2.56 -7.47
C VAL A 406 16.75 -3.18 -8.86
N ARG A 407 15.84 -4.11 -9.15
CA ARG A 407 15.53 -4.60 -10.50
C ARG A 407 14.09 -4.32 -10.83
N ASN A 408 13.84 -3.98 -12.10
CA ASN A 408 12.52 -3.60 -12.56
C ASN A 408 12.06 -4.54 -13.67
N THR A 409 10.77 -4.82 -13.68
CA THR A 409 10.10 -5.55 -14.75
C THR A 409 8.73 -4.97 -15.04
N THR A 410 8.24 -5.19 -16.25
CA THR A 410 6.90 -4.84 -16.70
C THR A 410 6.35 -5.97 -17.58
N PRO A 411 5.02 -6.05 -17.77
CA PRO A 411 4.46 -6.96 -18.77
C PRO A 411 5.05 -6.78 -20.18
N TYR A 412 5.46 -5.56 -20.53
CA TYR A 412 6.14 -5.29 -21.81
C TYR A 412 7.54 -5.92 -21.87
N SER A 413 8.40 -5.68 -20.87
CA SER A 413 9.77 -6.23 -20.85
C SER A 413 9.81 -7.75 -20.65
N ALA A 414 8.77 -8.33 -20.08
CA ALA A 414 8.59 -9.78 -19.97
C ALA A 414 8.06 -10.44 -21.26
N TYR A 415 7.71 -9.65 -22.28
CA TYR A 415 7.14 -10.12 -23.55
C TYR A 415 5.85 -10.94 -23.38
N VAL A 416 4.99 -10.55 -22.42
CA VAL A 416 3.74 -11.30 -22.10
C VAL A 416 2.48 -10.68 -22.73
N LEU A 417 2.63 -9.54 -23.42
CA LEU A 417 1.51 -8.81 -24.00
C LEU A 417 0.82 -9.60 -25.12
N ARG A 418 -0.51 -9.69 -25.05
CA ARG A 418 -1.37 -10.19 -26.15
C ARG A 418 -2.09 -9.01 -26.78
N SER A 419 -1.92 -8.79 -28.08
CA SER A 419 -2.51 -7.65 -28.80
C SER A 419 -2.16 -6.28 -28.19
N GLY A 420 -0.96 -6.16 -27.60
CA GLY A 420 -0.47 -4.94 -26.96
C GLY A 420 -0.98 -4.69 -25.53
N ALA A 421 -1.70 -5.64 -24.92
CA ALA A 421 -2.23 -5.51 -23.56
C ALA A 421 -1.92 -6.73 -22.68
N PHE A 422 -2.03 -6.54 -21.36
CA PHE A 422 -1.95 -7.60 -20.36
C PHE A 422 -2.84 -7.26 -19.17
N ALA A 423 -3.44 -8.29 -18.56
CA ALA A 423 -4.10 -8.23 -17.28
C ALA A 423 -3.96 -9.62 -16.64
N GLY A 424 -3.57 -9.65 -15.36
CA GLY A 424 -3.39 -10.86 -14.59
C GLY A 424 -2.55 -10.61 -13.35
N ALA A 425 -1.82 -11.63 -12.92
CA ALA A 425 -1.03 -11.61 -11.70
C ALA A 425 0.46 -11.90 -11.96
N VAL A 426 1.29 -11.65 -10.95
CA VAL A 426 2.72 -11.97 -10.96
C VAL A 426 3.12 -12.70 -9.70
N GLU A 427 3.97 -13.71 -9.86
CA GLU A 427 4.71 -14.34 -8.78
C GLU A 427 6.20 -14.02 -8.95
N VAL A 428 6.86 -13.63 -7.86
CA VAL A 428 8.30 -13.40 -7.77
C VAL A 428 8.88 -14.41 -6.79
N ILE A 429 9.93 -15.11 -7.20
CA ILE A 429 10.61 -16.13 -6.39
C ILE A 429 12.07 -15.73 -6.26
N SER A 430 12.65 -15.87 -5.07
CA SER A 430 14.02 -15.46 -4.78
C SER A 430 14.70 -16.36 -3.78
N ASP A 431 16.02 -16.51 -3.90
CA ASP A 431 16.88 -17.18 -2.93
C ASP A 431 17.35 -16.26 -1.78
N GLN A 432 16.92 -15.00 -1.80
CA GLN A 432 17.14 -13.98 -0.78
C GLN A 432 15.84 -13.20 -0.54
N PRO A 433 15.62 -12.63 0.66
CA PRO A 433 14.45 -11.81 0.91
C PRO A 433 14.45 -10.58 0.00
N LEU A 434 13.29 -10.22 -0.51
CA LEU A 434 13.06 -9.06 -1.37
C LEU A 434 12.02 -8.12 -0.76
N LEU A 435 12.09 -6.86 -1.16
CA LEU A 435 10.97 -5.94 -1.17
C LEU A 435 10.46 -5.85 -2.60
N VAL A 436 9.21 -6.26 -2.84
CA VAL A 436 8.57 -6.22 -4.15
C VAL A 436 7.40 -5.25 -4.10
N THR A 437 7.46 -4.19 -4.92
CA THR A 437 6.44 -3.15 -4.98
C THR A 437 5.95 -2.99 -6.42
N ALA A 438 4.64 -2.87 -6.60
CA ALA A 438 4.01 -2.62 -7.89
C ALA A 438 3.47 -1.18 -7.95
N ARG A 439 3.90 -0.45 -8.97
CA ARG A 439 3.37 0.87 -9.31
C ARG A 439 2.33 0.75 -10.42
N VAL A 440 1.08 1.02 -10.14
CA VAL A 440 0.04 1.19 -11.16
C VAL A 440 -0.03 2.66 -11.52
N GLN A 441 0.19 3.01 -12.79
CA GLN A 441 0.11 4.41 -13.24
C GLN A 441 -0.58 4.56 -14.59
N ARG A 442 -1.15 5.75 -14.82
CA ARG A 442 -1.72 6.13 -16.11
C ARG A 442 -1.56 7.63 -16.35
N ALA A 443 -1.43 8.01 -17.62
CA ALA A 443 -1.45 9.39 -18.05
C ALA A 443 -2.88 9.94 -17.95
N VAL A 444 -3.02 11.16 -17.45
CA VAL A 444 -4.30 11.87 -17.42
C VAL A 444 -4.21 13.10 -18.31
N THR A 445 -5.25 13.31 -19.10
CA THR A 445 -5.41 14.44 -20.01
C THR A 445 -6.68 15.15 -19.59
N LYS A 446 -6.65 16.45 -19.30
CA LYS A 446 -7.74 17.29 -18.73
C LYS A 446 -7.77 17.41 -17.19
N VAL A 447 -6.64 17.20 -16.52
CA VAL A 447 -6.47 17.51 -15.09
C VAL A 447 -5.50 18.67 -14.98
N PRO A 448 -5.95 19.91 -14.68
CA PRO A 448 -5.06 21.05 -14.56
C PRO A 448 -3.92 20.76 -13.57
N GLY A 449 -2.69 21.00 -13.98
CA GLY A 449 -1.52 20.75 -13.14
C GLY A 449 -1.09 19.29 -13.01
N THR A 450 -1.85 18.31 -13.53
CA THR A 450 -1.52 16.88 -13.43
C THR A 450 -1.50 16.19 -14.80
N THR A 451 -0.45 15.40 -15.05
CA THR A 451 -0.30 14.66 -16.33
C THR A 451 -0.27 13.15 -16.15
N ARG A 452 -0.21 12.69 -14.89
CA ARG A 452 -0.15 11.28 -14.52
C ARG A 452 -0.67 11.11 -13.09
N VAL A 453 -1.31 9.99 -12.84
CA VAL A 453 -1.60 9.47 -11.49
C VAL A 453 -0.89 8.13 -11.32
N ALA A 454 -0.46 7.81 -10.11
CA ALA A 454 0.20 6.55 -9.82
C ALA A 454 -0.02 6.14 -8.36
N GLU A 455 -0.32 4.88 -8.12
CA GLU A 455 -0.30 4.27 -6.79
C GLU A 455 0.73 3.16 -6.73
N ASP A 456 1.34 3.00 -5.56
CA ASP A 456 2.23 1.88 -5.26
C ASP A 456 1.51 0.97 -4.26
N TYR A 457 1.68 -0.34 -4.40
CA TYR A 457 1.27 -1.31 -3.38
C TYR A 457 2.33 -2.40 -3.30
N ASP A 458 2.46 -3.02 -2.13
CA ASP A 458 3.47 -4.05 -1.90
C ASP A 458 2.92 -5.44 -2.24
N ALA A 459 3.82 -6.35 -2.62
CA ALA A 459 3.46 -7.74 -2.86
C ALA A 459 3.21 -8.48 -1.55
N PHE A 460 2.28 -9.43 -1.57
CA PHE A 460 2.06 -10.38 -0.49
C PHE A 460 3.26 -11.32 -0.39
N TYR A 461 3.73 -11.57 0.82
CA TYR A 461 4.76 -12.57 1.07
C TYR A 461 4.09 -13.93 1.27
N LEU A 462 4.53 -14.93 0.52
CA LEU A 462 4.01 -16.29 0.58
C LEU A 462 5.05 -17.18 1.32
N PRO A 463 4.80 -17.56 2.58
CA PRO A 463 5.75 -18.34 3.39
C PRO A 463 5.99 -19.77 2.90
#